data_AF-A0A5S3N7N3-F1
#
_entry.id   AF-A0A5S3N7N3-F1
#
_cell.length_a   1.000
_cell.length_b   1.000
_cell.length_c   1.000
_cell.angle_alpha   90.00
_cell.angle_beta   90.00
_cell.angle_gamma   90.00
#
_symmetry.space_group_name_H-M   'P 1'
#
loop_
_entity.id
_entity.type
_entity.pdbx_description
1 polymer ?
#
loop_
_entity_poly.entity_id
_entity_poly.type
_entity_poly.pdbx_seq_one_letter_code
_entity_poly.pdbx_strand_id
1 'polypeptide(L)'
;MIGKSKVLDTNIEWYDEIDPLSFYEKHFEDTFLSKMHEVYPDFIGIPFSQKISTKNGENSKPDLAMVRNDYKEWYIIEAEMGRHSWDGHVEKQVRVFSTGYYAPKKVAKYINSKNNALDLVELEKMIDNIQPKVMVIVNEPKPQWEIEVKKYNSYLSVFQIYKGLNGFELYRISGDTPFIYRDKSHSAFVKGLSNTMEIYTPTFIGEPNGTDIIIFFRGKKTKWKILKDKAKTYIVISGRTHFLQLEKKYMLYVSNKNEYYLDIN
;
A
#
# COMPACT_ATOMS: atom_id res chain seq x y z
N MET A 1 8.68 21.58 17.15
CA MET A 1 9.57 20.44 16.81
C MET A 1 9.15 19.13 17.49
N ILE A 2 7.94 19.07 18.07
CA ILE A 2 7.35 17.84 18.63
C ILE A 2 5.95 17.78 18.04
N GLY A 3 5.63 16.68 17.36
CA GLY A 3 4.36 16.42 16.70
C GLY A 3 3.27 16.03 17.72
N LYS A 4 2.12 15.59 17.21
CA LYS A 4 0.92 15.36 18.03
C LYS A 4 0.92 14.00 18.71
N SER A 5 1.85 13.11 18.36
CA SER A 5 1.91 11.74 18.84
C SER A 5 3.34 11.25 19.12
N LYS A 6 3.43 10.18 19.91
CA LYS A 6 4.68 9.50 20.28
C LYS A 6 4.54 8.01 20.02
N VAL A 7 5.65 7.36 19.68
CA VAL A 7 5.77 5.91 19.53
C VAL A 7 6.84 5.40 20.51
N LEU A 8 6.56 4.25 21.13
CA LEU A 8 7.50 3.53 21.98
C LEU A 8 7.94 2.26 21.24
N ASP A 9 9.25 2.14 20.98
CA ASP A 9 9.85 0.91 20.46
C ASP A 9 9.91 -0.18 21.57
N THR A 10 9.97 -1.44 21.14
CA THR A 10 10.35 -2.62 21.92
C THR A 10 11.63 -2.48 22.74
N ASN A 11 12.58 -1.62 22.35
CA ASN A 11 13.76 -1.29 23.15
C ASN A 11 13.51 -0.20 24.21
N ILE A 12 12.24 0.19 24.46
CA ILE A 12 11.83 1.25 25.40
C ILE A 12 12.36 2.63 25.00
N GLU A 13 12.68 2.80 23.71
CA GLU A 13 13.07 4.09 23.16
C GLU A 13 11.84 4.87 22.70
N TRP A 14 11.76 6.13 23.12
CA TRP A 14 10.69 7.04 22.73
C TRP A 14 11.04 7.78 21.44
N TYR A 15 10.09 7.78 20.53
CA TYR A 15 10.15 8.51 19.27
C TYR A 15 9.04 9.55 19.23
N ASP A 16 9.41 10.78 18.92
CA ASP A 16 8.51 11.91 18.77
C ASP A 16 8.11 12.05 17.32
N GLU A 17 6.81 12.17 17.03
CA GLU A 17 6.38 12.56 15.70
C GLU A 17 7.07 13.87 15.32
N ILE A 18 7.65 13.95 14.14
CA ILE A 18 8.18 15.23 13.67
C ILE A 18 6.98 16.10 13.31
N ASP A 19 6.99 17.35 13.79
CA ASP A 19 5.94 18.33 13.50
C ASP A 19 5.71 18.41 11.97
N PRO A 20 4.51 18.09 11.47
CA PRO A 20 4.18 18.13 10.04
C PRO A 20 4.49 19.47 9.37
N LEU A 21 4.51 20.57 10.12
CA LEU A 21 4.79 21.92 9.62
C LEU A 21 6.29 22.20 9.48
N SER A 22 7.13 21.43 10.17
CA SER A 22 8.59 21.63 10.21
C SER A 22 9.33 21.00 9.03
N PHE A 23 8.66 20.19 8.21
CA PHE A 23 9.24 19.57 7.02
C PHE A 23 9.15 20.45 5.77
N TYR A 24 10.23 20.41 4.99
CA TYR A 24 10.19 20.78 3.57
C TYR A 24 9.60 19.61 2.78
N GLU A 25 8.69 19.93 1.86
CA GLU A 25 8.02 18.96 0.98
C GLU A 25 9.00 18.09 0.21
N LYS A 26 10.09 18.70 -0.30
CA LYS A 26 11.15 17.96 -1.00
C LYS A 26 11.81 16.89 -0.12
N HIS A 27 12.04 17.20 1.15
CA HIS A 27 12.63 16.23 2.07
C HIS A 27 11.64 15.09 2.41
N PHE A 28 10.35 15.38 2.47
CA PHE A 28 9.31 14.36 2.63
C PHE A 28 9.26 13.41 1.42
N GLU A 29 9.25 13.97 0.21
CA GLU A 29 9.34 13.23 -1.06
C GLU A 29 10.58 12.32 -1.10
N ASP A 30 11.76 12.89 -0.86
CA ASP A 30 13.03 12.16 -0.91
C ASP A 30 13.10 11.05 0.14
N THR A 31 12.59 11.31 1.35
CA THR A 31 12.52 10.31 2.43
C THR A 31 11.61 9.16 2.05
N PHE A 32 10.39 9.44 1.59
CA PHE A 32 9.46 8.41 1.17
C PHE A 32 10.02 7.58 0.01
N LEU A 33 10.58 8.23 -1.00
CA LEU A 33 11.22 7.55 -2.13
C LEU A 33 12.34 6.61 -1.68
N SER A 34 13.19 7.06 -0.74
CA SER A 34 14.29 6.23 -0.21
C SER A 34 13.79 4.97 0.51
N LYS A 35 12.62 5.06 1.15
CA LYS A 35 11.99 3.97 1.91
C LYS A 35 11.04 3.12 1.09
N MET A 36 10.74 3.50 -0.15
CA MET A 36 9.74 2.82 -0.96
C MET A 36 10.04 1.33 -1.15
N HIS A 37 11.30 0.92 -1.28
CA HIS A 37 11.68 -0.49 -1.40
C HIS A 37 11.49 -1.30 -0.09
N GLU A 38 11.60 -0.66 1.07
CA GLU A 38 11.33 -1.31 2.37
C GLU A 38 9.82 -1.48 2.58
N VAL A 39 9.06 -0.48 2.13
CA VAL A 39 7.63 -0.33 2.33
C VAL A 39 6.81 -1.13 1.32
N TYR A 40 7.20 -1.09 0.04
CA TYR A 40 6.57 -1.75 -1.09
C TYR A 40 7.64 -2.52 -1.88
N PRO A 41 8.11 -3.67 -1.38
CA PRO A 41 9.28 -4.39 -1.92
C PRO A 41 9.11 -4.89 -3.37
N ASP A 42 7.87 -4.95 -3.84
CA ASP A 42 7.52 -5.39 -5.18
C ASP A 42 7.44 -4.24 -6.19
N PHE A 43 7.73 -3.01 -5.76
CA PHE A 43 7.72 -1.81 -6.58
C PHE A 43 9.09 -1.15 -6.61
N ILE A 44 9.40 -0.55 -7.76
CA ILE A 44 10.54 0.32 -7.96
C ILE A 44 10.04 1.76 -7.98
N GLY A 45 10.47 2.53 -6.97
CA GLY A 45 10.22 3.97 -6.89
C GLY A 45 11.12 4.79 -7.80
N ILE A 46 10.56 5.82 -8.42
CA ILE A 46 11.21 6.69 -9.39
C ILE A 46 10.84 8.15 -9.10
N PRO A 47 11.81 9.08 -9.06
CA PRO A 47 11.49 10.50 -9.09
C PRO A 47 10.85 10.85 -10.43
N PHE A 48 9.63 11.39 -10.39
CA PHE A 48 8.84 11.65 -11.58
C PHE A 48 8.62 13.15 -11.75
N SER A 49 8.61 13.62 -12.98
CA SER A 49 8.57 15.07 -13.22
C SER A 49 8.04 15.41 -14.61
N GLN A 50 7.37 14.46 -15.26
CA GLN A 50 6.76 14.70 -16.56
C GLN A 50 5.45 15.44 -16.36
N LYS A 51 5.28 16.53 -17.12
CA LYS A 51 4.02 17.26 -17.17
C LYS A 51 2.95 16.37 -17.81
N ILE A 52 1.88 16.12 -17.07
CA ILE A 52 0.71 15.36 -17.53
C ILE A 52 -0.36 16.36 -17.93
N SER A 53 -0.98 16.12 -19.09
CA SER A 53 -2.04 16.96 -19.61
C SER A 53 -3.28 16.13 -19.91
N THR A 54 -4.43 16.69 -19.63
CA THR A 54 -5.74 16.14 -19.96
C THR A 54 -6.23 16.67 -21.31
N LYS A 55 -7.32 16.08 -21.84
CA LYS A 55 -7.93 16.53 -23.10
C LYS A 55 -8.52 17.94 -23.05
N ASN A 56 -8.93 18.41 -21.86
CA ASN A 56 -9.48 19.76 -21.64
C ASN A 56 -8.39 20.83 -21.39
N GLY A 57 -7.11 20.49 -21.51
CA GLY A 57 -5.99 21.43 -21.38
C GLY A 57 -5.50 21.65 -19.95
N GLU A 58 -6.13 21.03 -18.94
CA GLU A 58 -5.56 21.00 -17.59
C GLU A 58 -4.24 20.23 -17.58
N ASN A 59 -3.37 20.64 -16.66
CA ASN A 59 -2.06 20.03 -16.53
C ASN A 59 -1.51 20.20 -15.12
N SER A 60 -0.74 19.20 -14.72
CA SER A 60 -0.05 19.09 -13.44
C SER A 60 1.22 18.27 -13.66
N LYS A 61 2.12 18.29 -12.69
CA LYS A 61 3.39 17.58 -12.74
C LYS A 61 3.49 16.73 -11.48
N PRO A 62 3.49 15.40 -11.57
CA PRO A 62 3.59 14.56 -10.39
C PRO A 62 5.00 14.56 -9.82
N ASP A 63 5.12 14.26 -8.54
CA ASP A 63 6.41 14.19 -7.83
C ASP A 63 7.11 12.84 -8.04
N LEU A 64 6.36 11.75 -7.95
CA LEU A 64 6.91 10.40 -7.92
C LEU A 64 6.12 9.46 -8.83
N ALA A 65 6.76 8.36 -9.20
CA ALA A 65 6.12 7.22 -9.84
C ALA A 65 6.65 5.95 -9.21
N MET A 66 5.87 4.88 -9.27
CA MET A 66 6.37 3.54 -8.95
C MET A 66 5.86 2.52 -9.94
N VAL A 67 6.72 1.57 -10.28
CA VAL A 67 6.43 0.51 -11.25
C VAL A 67 6.57 -0.83 -10.55
N ARG A 68 5.58 -1.69 -10.70
CA ARG A 68 5.64 -3.05 -10.17
C ARG A 68 6.70 -3.86 -10.92
N ASN A 69 7.43 -4.71 -10.22
CA ASN A 69 8.53 -5.50 -10.78
C ASN A 69 8.14 -6.38 -11.99
N ASP A 70 6.86 -6.73 -12.13
CA ASP A 70 6.34 -7.54 -13.26
C ASP A 70 5.60 -6.72 -14.34
N TYR A 71 5.66 -5.39 -14.29
CA TYR A 71 5.06 -4.46 -15.26
C TYR A 71 3.53 -4.56 -15.42
N LYS A 72 2.82 -5.20 -14.49
CA LYS A 72 1.35 -5.30 -14.57
C LYS A 72 0.62 -4.14 -13.90
N GLU A 73 1.36 -3.24 -13.27
CA GLU A 73 0.81 -2.15 -12.48
C GLU A 73 1.85 -1.06 -12.27
N TRP A 74 1.38 0.19 -12.30
CA TRP A 74 2.19 1.33 -11.97
C TRP A 74 1.34 2.45 -11.41
N TYR A 75 1.98 3.33 -10.67
CA TYR A 75 1.36 4.44 -9.98
C TYR A 75 2.05 5.74 -10.31
N ILE A 76 1.24 6.79 -10.35
CA ILE A 76 1.67 8.16 -10.24
C ILE A 76 1.36 8.61 -8.81
N ILE A 77 2.34 9.24 -8.17
CA ILE A 77 2.29 9.59 -6.76
C ILE A 77 2.49 11.10 -6.61
N GLU A 78 1.59 11.72 -5.85
CA GLU A 78 1.72 13.11 -5.39
C GLU A 78 2.06 13.14 -3.90
N ALA A 79 3.10 13.89 -3.54
CA ALA A 79 3.57 14.04 -2.17
C ALA A 79 3.05 15.34 -1.55
N GLU A 80 2.11 15.21 -0.63
CA GLU A 80 1.38 16.36 -0.09
C GLU A 80 1.66 16.58 1.40
N MET A 81 1.73 17.85 1.76
CA MET A 81 1.80 18.26 3.16
C MET A 81 0.38 18.46 3.69
N GLY A 82 0.09 18.00 4.91
CA GLY A 82 -1.27 18.11 5.46
C GLY A 82 -1.81 19.54 5.60
N ARG A 83 -0.95 20.56 5.56
CA ARG A 83 -1.35 21.97 5.53
C ARG A 83 -1.99 22.41 4.20
N HIS A 84 -1.82 21.64 3.12
CA HIS A 84 -2.41 21.97 1.83
C HIS A 84 -3.93 21.74 1.86
N SER A 85 -4.65 22.41 0.97
CA SER A 85 -6.10 22.27 0.85
C SER A 85 -6.45 21.26 -0.24
N TRP A 86 -7.49 20.47 0.00
CA TRP A 86 -7.99 19.51 -0.99
C TRP A 86 -8.50 20.23 -2.25
N ASP A 87 -9.54 21.06 -2.09
CA ASP A 87 -10.25 21.71 -3.20
C ASP A 87 -9.38 22.73 -3.96
N GLY A 88 -8.35 23.27 -3.32
CA GLY A 88 -7.49 24.30 -3.90
C GLY A 88 -6.27 23.76 -4.65
N HIS A 89 -5.83 22.54 -4.32
CA HIS A 89 -4.54 22.02 -4.79
C HIS A 89 -4.64 20.53 -5.18
N VAL A 90 -4.82 19.67 -4.18
CA VAL A 90 -4.68 18.21 -4.31
C VAL A 90 -5.70 17.61 -5.26
N GLU A 91 -6.96 18.07 -5.20
CA GLU A 91 -8.04 17.55 -6.06
C GLU A 91 -7.71 17.71 -7.54
N LYS A 92 -7.15 18.86 -7.93
CA LYS A 92 -6.78 19.14 -9.31
C LYS A 92 -5.67 18.20 -9.78
N GLN A 93 -4.64 17.98 -8.98
CA GLN A 93 -3.57 17.03 -9.30
C GLN A 93 -4.13 15.62 -9.48
N VAL A 94 -4.92 15.14 -8.51
CA VAL A 94 -5.54 13.81 -8.57
C VAL A 94 -6.40 13.67 -9.83
N ARG A 95 -7.26 14.65 -10.13
CA ARG A 95 -8.08 14.66 -11.35
C ARG A 95 -7.24 14.59 -12.62
N VAL A 96 -6.21 15.43 -12.72
CA VAL A 96 -5.32 15.47 -13.89
C VAL A 96 -4.55 14.17 -14.04
N PHE A 97 -4.03 13.58 -12.97
CA PHE A 97 -3.26 12.34 -13.06
C PHE A 97 -4.13 11.14 -13.38
N SER A 98 -5.37 11.11 -12.89
CA SER A 98 -6.31 10.01 -13.14
C SER A 98 -6.86 10.02 -14.57
N THR A 99 -6.95 11.19 -15.21
CA THR A 99 -7.55 11.35 -16.54
C THR A 99 -6.58 11.80 -17.63
N GLY A 100 -5.33 12.08 -17.24
CA GLY A 100 -4.29 12.60 -18.11
C GLY A 100 -3.79 11.59 -19.12
N TYR A 101 -3.23 12.12 -20.21
CA TYR A 101 -2.59 11.31 -21.25
C TYR A 101 -1.11 11.08 -20.92
N TYR A 102 -0.72 9.82 -20.85
CA TYR A 102 0.65 9.37 -20.64
C TYR A 102 1.20 8.84 -21.95
N ALA A 103 1.96 9.67 -22.67
CA ALA A 103 2.56 9.27 -23.95
C ALA A 103 3.56 8.11 -23.74
N PRO A 104 3.26 6.86 -24.19
CA PRO A 104 3.96 5.67 -23.71
C PRO A 104 5.47 5.71 -23.93
N LYS A 105 5.89 5.99 -25.17
CA LYS A 105 7.32 6.16 -25.54
C LYS A 105 8.04 7.20 -24.71
N LYS A 106 7.39 8.33 -24.42
CA LYS A 106 8.00 9.46 -23.71
C LYS A 106 8.12 9.14 -22.23
N VAL A 107 7.06 8.61 -21.63
CA VAL A 107 7.02 8.25 -20.21
C VAL A 107 7.95 7.08 -19.92
N ALA A 108 7.95 6.03 -20.75
CA ALA A 108 8.84 4.87 -20.60
C ALA A 108 10.32 5.29 -20.64
N LYS A 109 10.71 6.10 -21.65
CA LYS A 109 12.08 6.65 -21.74
C LYS A 109 12.45 7.49 -20.54
N TYR A 110 11.51 8.31 -20.04
CA TYR A 110 11.77 9.11 -18.85
C TYR A 110 12.02 8.21 -17.62
N ILE A 111 11.14 7.23 -17.37
CA ILE A 111 11.28 6.29 -16.25
C ILE A 111 12.60 5.53 -16.34
N ASN A 112 12.91 4.94 -17.50
CA ASN A 112 14.15 4.19 -17.72
C ASN A 112 15.40 5.08 -17.56
N SER A 113 15.33 6.37 -17.91
CA SER A 113 16.44 7.32 -17.68
C SER A 113 16.71 7.62 -16.20
N LYS A 114 15.72 7.38 -15.33
CA LYS A 114 15.85 7.54 -13.87
C LYS A 114 16.23 6.23 -13.18
N ASN A 115 15.84 5.10 -13.77
CA ASN A 115 16.22 3.78 -13.29
C ASN A 115 16.40 2.82 -14.48
N ASN A 116 17.66 2.49 -14.79
CA ASN A 116 18.03 1.65 -15.92
C ASN A 116 17.85 0.14 -15.66
N ALA A 117 17.45 -0.26 -14.45
CA ALA A 117 17.13 -1.65 -14.14
C ALA A 117 15.77 -2.09 -14.72
N LEU A 118 14.91 -1.13 -15.08
CA LEU A 118 13.62 -1.40 -15.71
C LEU A 118 13.78 -1.59 -17.22
N ASP A 119 13.15 -2.62 -17.77
CA ASP A 119 13.13 -2.91 -19.20
C ASP A 119 12.27 -1.88 -19.94
N LEU A 120 12.89 -1.18 -20.88
CA LEU A 120 12.25 -0.09 -21.63
C LEU A 120 11.07 -0.58 -22.49
N VAL A 121 11.16 -1.77 -23.06
CA VAL A 121 10.12 -2.34 -23.93
C VAL A 121 8.91 -2.74 -23.09
N GLU A 122 9.13 -3.38 -21.95
CA GLU A 122 8.04 -3.74 -21.02
C GLU A 122 7.40 -2.50 -20.37
N LEU A 123 8.19 -1.45 -20.05
CA LEU A 123 7.64 -0.17 -19.61
C LEU A 123 6.72 0.46 -20.66
N GLU A 124 7.16 0.53 -21.93
CA GLU A 124 6.36 1.11 -23.00
C GLU A 124 5.05 0.33 -23.19
N LYS A 125 5.12 -1.00 -23.19
CA LYS A 125 3.91 -1.86 -23.24
C LYS A 125 2.99 -1.62 -22.06
N MET A 126 3.51 -1.56 -20.84
CA MET A 126 2.71 -1.32 -19.65
C MET A 126 1.98 0.01 -19.74
N ILE A 127 2.69 1.10 -20.07
CA ILE A 127 2.10 2.45 -20.12
C ILE A 127 1.07 2.57 -21.24
N ASP A 128 1.26 1.88 -22.36
CA ASP A 128 0.31 1.86 -23.47
C ASP A 128 -0.99 1.12 -23.14
N ASN A 129 -0.89 0.03 -22.35
CA ASN A 129 -2.03 -0.84 -22.05
C ASN A 129 -2.72 -0.55 -20.71
N ILE A 130 -2.02 0.09 -19.77
CA ILE A 130 -2.45 0.23 -18.38
C ILE A 130 -2.36 1.70 -17.98
N GLN A 131 -3.51 2.32 -17.69
CA GLN A 131 -3.56 3.65 -17.07
C GLN A 131 -2.95 3.58 -15.66
N PRO A 132 -2.13 4.56 -15.23
CA PRO A 132 -1.57 4.52 -13.89
C PRO A 132 -2.67 4.67 -12.85
N LYS A 133 -2.46 4.01 -11.71
CA LYS A 133 -3.19 4.33 -10.49
C LYS A 133 -2.64 5.62 -9.90
N VAL A 134 -3.49 6.42 -9.25
CA VAL A 134 -3.05 7.66 -8.61
C VAL A 134 -3.04 7.48 -7.10
N MET A 135 -1.94 7.85 -6.46
CA MET A 135 -1.78 7.79 -5.01
C MET A 135 -1.34 9.14 -4.47
N VAL A 136 -2.03 9.65 -3.47
CA VAL A 136 -1.58 10.79 -2.68
C VAL A 136 -0.90 10.23 -1.45
N ILE A 137 0.33 10.65 -1.18
CA ILE A 137 1.01 10.40 0.09
C ILE A 137 0.96 11.67 0.93
N VAL A 138 0.57 11.56 2.20
CA VAL A 138 0.45 12.72 3.09
C VAL A 138 1.11 12.48 4.43
N ASN A 139 1.70 13.52 5.00
CA ASN A 139 2.49 13.42 6.23
C ASN A 139 1.68 13.40 7.54
N GLU A 140 0.36 13.56 7.47
CA GLU A 140 -0.54 13.44 8.63
C GLU A 140 -1.91 12.88 8.21
N PRO A 141 -2.70 12.29 9.14
CA PRO A 141 -4.02 11.77 8.82
C PRO A 141 -4.97 12.82 8.24
N LYS A 142 -5.61 12.49 7.10
CA LYS A 142 -6.65 13.30 6.45
C LYS A 142 -7.91 12.50 6.15
N PRO A 143 -8.77 12.23 7.15
CA PRO A 143 -9.96 11.38 6.96
C PRO A 143 -10.90 11.88 5.86
N GLN A 144 -11.02 13.20 5.67
CA GLN A 144 -11.85 13.76 4.59
C GLN A 144 -11.24 13.49 3.22
N TRP A 145 -9.91 13.58 3.07
CA TRP A 145 -9.25 13.30 1.79
C TRP A 145 -9.39 11.83 1.41
N GLU A 146 -9.41 10.92 2.40
CA GLU A 146 -9.60 9.49 2.16
C GLU A 146 -10.95 9.20 1.48
N ILE A 147 -11.99 9.97 1.80
CA ILE A 147 -13.31 9.87 1.15
C ILE A 147 -13.26 10.49 -0.24
N GLU A 148 -12.68 11.68 -0.36
CA GLU A 148 -12.69 12.46 -1.59
C GLU A 148 -11.82 11.84 -2.71
N VAL A 149 -10.65 11.30 -2.37
CA VAL A 149 -9.73 10.67 -3.33
C VAL A 149 -10.37 9.47 -4.03
N LYS A 150 -11.25 8.76 -3.33
CA LYS A 150 -11.95 7.57 -3.87
C LYS A 150 -12.91 7.90 -4.99
N LYS A 151 -13.42 9.14 -5.07
CA LYS A 151 -14.24 9.61 -6.19
C LYS A 151 -13.48 9.54 -7.54
N TYR A 152 -12.15 9.52 -7.49
CA TYR A 152 -11.26 9.42 -8.64
C TYR A 152 -10.61 8.04 -8.80
N ASN A 153 -11.13 6.99 -8.13
CA ASN A 153 -10.50 5.66 -8.05
C ASN A 153 -9.02 5.73 -7.64
N SER A 154 -8.69 6.69 -6.79
CA SER A 154 -7.34 7.00 -6.35
C SER A 154 -7.13 6.58 -4.90
N TYR A 155 -5.88 6.60 -4.44
CA TYR A 155 -5.45 6.07 -3.15
C TYR A 155 -4.90 7.18 -2.26
N LEU A 156 -5.09 7.09 -0.95
CA LEU A 156 -4.44 7.96 0.03
C LEU A 156 -3.61 7.13 1.00
N SER A 157 -2.30 7.32 1.00
CA SER A 157 -1.39 6.74 2.00
C SER A 157 -0.91 7.81 2.97
N VAL A 158 -0.90 7.51 4.25
CA VAL A 158 -0.40 8.39 5.29
C VAL A 158 0.96 7.88 5.72
N PHE A 159 2.00 8.67 5.45
CA PHE A 159 3.40 8.36 5.77
C PHE A 159 3.89 9.33 6.85
N GLN A 160 3.99 8.87 8.10
CA GLN A 160 4.42 9.68 9.22
C GLN A 160 5.84 9.32 9.64
N ILE A 161 6.64 10.33 9.95
CA ILE A 161 8.03 10.19 10.38
C ILE A 161 8.14 10.57 11.86
N TYR A 162 8.74 9.69 12.65
CA TYR A 162 9.01 9.88 14.07
C TYR A 162 10.51 9.83 14.30
N LYS A 163 11.03 10.66 15.19
CA LYS A 163 12.46 10.78 15.47
C LYS A 163 12.75 10.49 16.93
N GLY A 164 13.72 9.62 17.16
CA GLY A 164 14.26 9.31 18.48
C GLY A 164 15.38 10.28 18.86
N LEU A 165 15.65 10.39 20.16
CA LEU A 165 16.79 11.17 20.68
C LEU A 165 18.15 10.56 20.29
N ASN A 166 18.15 9.27 19.96
CA ASN A 166 19.30 8.52 19.44
C ASN A 166 19.62 8.84 17.97
N GLY A 167 18.82 9.67 17.31
CA GLY A 167 18.98 10.04 15.90
C GLY A 167 18.36 9.04 14.91
N PHE A 168 17.77 7.93 15.37
CA PHE A 168 17.04 7.00 14.53
C PHE A 168 15.63 7.54 14.20
N GLU A 169 15.10 7.06 13.08
CA GLU A 169 13.76 7.39 12.60
C GLU A 169 12.88 6.14 12.58
N LEU A 170 11.62 6.32 12.96
CA LEU A 170 10.56 5.33 12.76
C LEU A 170 9.55 5.88 11.76
N TYR A 171 9.08 5.01 10.89
CA TYR A 171 8.09 5.35 9.88
C TYR A 171 6.79 4.60 10.18
N ARG A 172 5.68 5.33 10.19
CA ARG A 172 4.34 4.74 10.29
C ARG A 172 3.62 4.94 8.97
N ILE A 173 3.04 3.86 8.48
CA ILE A 173 2.30 3.84 7.23
C ILE A 173 0.88 3.38 7.52
N SER A 174 -0.08 4.13 7.02
CA SER A 174 -1.51 3.82 7.17
C SER A 174 -2.31 4.33 5.98
N GLY A 175 -3.60 4.03 5.94
CA GLY A 175 -4.44 4.28 4.77
C GLY A 175 -4.24 3.22 3.68
N ASP A 176 -4.41 3.63 2.45
CA ASP A 176 -4.25 2.76 1.29
C ASP A 176 -2.79 2.37 1.07
N THR A 177 -2.59 1.13 0.64
CA THR A 177 -1.28 0.58 0.30
C THR A 177 -1.38 -0.29 -0.96
N PRO A 178 -0.40 -0.23 -1.88
CA PRO A 178 -0.33 -1.04 -3.08
C PRO A 178 0.19 -2.46 -2.77
N PHE A 179 -0.30 -3.14 -1.71
CA PHE A 179 0.16 -4.50 -1.44
C PHE A 179 -0.22 -5.44 -2.59
N ILE A 180 0.78 -6.14 -3.13
CA ILE A 180 0.56 -7.19 -4.10
C ILE A 180 0.34 -8.49 -3.35
N TYR A 181 -0.90 -8.93 -3.40
CA TYR A 181 -1.27 -10.27 -2.98
C TYR A 181 -1.04 -11.20 -4.19
N ARG A 182 -0.18 -12.22 -4.02
CA ARG A 182 0.08 -13.23 -5.06
C ARG A 182 -1.22 -13.91 -5.47
N ASP A 183 -2.05 -14.22 -4.47
CA ASP A 183 -3.38 -14.78 -4.63
C ASP A 183 -4.31 -14.24 -3.53
N LYS A 184 -5.61 -14.41 -3.74
CA LYS A 184 -6.64 -14.21 -2.71
C LYS A 184 -7.65 -15.35 -2.70
N SER A 185 -8.21 -15.66 -1.55
CA SER A 185 -9.33 -16.59 -1.42
C SER A 185 -10.37 -16.06 -0.44
N HIS A 186 -11.64 -16.19 -0.81
CA HIS A 186 -12.74 -15.94 0.12
C HIS A 186 -12.71 -16.98 1.23
N SER A 187 -13.08 -16.54 2.43
CA SER A 187 -13.09 -17.38 3.61
C SER A 187 -14.20 -16.98 4.57
N ALA A 188 -14.72 -17.94 5.32
CA ALA A 188 -15.79 -17.70 6.29
C ALA A 188 -15.75 -18.73 7.42
N PHE A 189 -16.21 -18.33 8.60
CA PHE A 189 -16.35 -19.27 9.71
C PHE A 189 -17.40 -20.32 9.40
N VAL A 190 -17.08 -21.57 9.71
CA VAL A 190 -17.99 -22.70 9.51
C VAL A 190 -18.97 -22.76 10.67
N LYS A 191 -20.26 -22.71 10.36
CA LYS A 191 -21.32 -22.81 11.37
C LYS A 191 -21.21 -24.15 12.11
N GLY A 192 -21.17 -24.10 13.44
CA GLY A 192 -21.08 -25.29 14.30
C GLY A 192 -19.66 -25.80 14.56
N LEU A 193 -18.62 -25.21 13.95
CA LEU A 193 -17.23 -25.52 14.26
C LEU A 193 -16.56 -24.33 14.96
N SER A 194 -16.00 -24.58 16.14
CA SER A 194 -15.34 -23.54 16.92
C SER A 194 -14.03 -23.10 16.26
N ASN A 195 -13.93 -21.81 15.97
CA ASN A 195 -12.71 -21.15 15.49
C ASN A 195 -12.17 -21.69 14.15
N THR A 196 -13.03 -22.32 13.36
CA THR A 196 -12.69 -22.92 12.07
C THR A 196 -13.21 -22.06 10.94
N MET A 197 -12.32 -21.70 10.02
CA MET A 197 -12.63 -20.94 8.83
C MET A 197 -12.36 -21.78 7.59
N GLU A 198 -13.34 -21.86 6.68
CA GLU A 198 -13.20 -22.52 5.39
C GLU A 198 -12.57 -21.58 4.38
N ILE A 199 -11.60 -22.07 3.61
CA ILE A 199 -10.97 -21.37 2.49
C ILE A 199 -11.63 -21.87 1.21
N TYR A 200 -12.27 -20.98 0.46
CA TYR A 200 -13.12 -21.36 -0.67
C TYR A 200 -12.32 -21.84 -1.89
N THR A 201 -11.02 -21.54 -1.92
CA THR A 201 -10.08 -22.05 -2.91
C THR A 201 -9.17 -23.06 -2.22
N PRO A 202 -9.44 -24.38 -2.28
CA PRO A 202 -8.73 -25.37 -1.46
C PRO A 202 -7.21 -25.41 -1.70
N THR A 203 -6.77 -25.06 -2.90
CA THR A 203 -5.37 -25.03 -3.34
C THR A 203 -4.63 -23.74 -2.96
N PHE A 204 -5.31 -22.76 -2.37
CA PHE A 204 -4.74 -21.45 -2.04
C PHE A 204 -3.60 -21.55 -1.01
N ILE A 205 -3.77 -22.40 -0.01
CA ILE A 205 -2.74 -22.70 0.98
C ILE A 205 -1.92 -23.88 0.46
N GLY A 206 -0.63 -23.67 0.19
CA GLY A 206 0.26 -24.70 -0.36
C GLY A 206 0.78 -25.67 0.69
N GLU A 207 0.78 -25.24 1.95
CA GLU A 207 1.39 -25.94 3.08
C GLU A 207 0.65 -27.25 3.41
N PRO A 208 1.35 -28.26 3.94
CA PRO A 208 0.75 -29.55 4.28
C PRO A 208 -0.35 -29.46 5.35
N ASN A 209 -1.22 -30.46 5.37
CA ASN A 209 -2.19 -30.66 6.45
C ASN A 209 -1.50 -30.73 7.82
N GLY A 210 -2.08 -30.08 8.83
CA GLY A 210 -1.56 -30.06 10.19
C GLY A 210 -0.47 -29.03 10.46
N THR A 211 -0.01 -28.30 9.43
CA THR A 211 1.00 -27.25 9.56
C THR A 211 0.45 -26.02 10.28
N ASP A 212 1.27 -25.42 11.14
CA ASP A 212 0.96 -24.12 11.73
C ASP A 212 1.42 -23.00 10.80
N ILE A 213 0.55 -22.03 10.57
CA ILE A 213 0.84 -20.80 9.83
C ILE A 213 0.58 -19.57 10.69
N ILE A 214 1.25 -18.48 10.34
CA ILE A 214 1.00 -17.15 10.90
C ILE A 214 0.15 -16.36 9.92
N ILE A 215 -0.98 -15.86 10.41
CA ILE A 215 -1.86 -14.96 9.67
C ILE A 215 -1.85 -13.60 10.36
N PHE A 216 -1.63 -12.55 9.57
CA PHE A 216 -1.71 -11.17 10.02
C PHE A 216 -3.13 -10.65 9.85
N PHE A 217 -3.71 -10.11 10.93
CA PHE A 217 -5.02 -9.45 10.90
C PHE A 217 -4.94 -8.14 11.68
N ARG A 218 -5.23 -7.01 11.02
CA ARG A 218 -5.19 -5.66 11.62
C ARG A 218 -3.90 -5.39 12.41
N GLY A 219 -2.76 -5.74 11.81
CA GLY A 219 -1.42 -5.56 12.41
C GLY A 219 -1.06 -6.58 13.50
N LYS A 220 -1.95 -7.53 13.85
CA LYS A 220 -1.67 -8.58 14.83
C LYS A 220 -1.29 -9.88 14.16
N LYS A 221 -0.22 -10.52 14.64
CA LYS A 221 0.16 -11.89 14.26
C LYS A 221 -0.70 -12.88 15.03
N THR A 222 -1.31 -13.82 14.32
CA THR A 222 -2.19 -14.85 14.89
C THR A 222 -1.77 -16.22 14.37
N LYS A 223 -1.77 -17.23 15.23
CA LYS A 223 -1.33 -18.58 14.89
C LYS A 223 -2.54 -19.44 14.53
N TRP A 224 -2.44 -20.13 13.40
CA TRP A 224 -3.51 -20.98 12.86
C TRP A 224 -2.94 -22.31 12.45
N LYS A 225 -3.76 -23.36 12.55
CA LYS A 225 -3.45 -24.70 12.09
C LYS A 225 -4.23 -25.01 10.82
N ILE A 226 -3.55 -25.51 9.80
CA ILE A 226 -4.17 -25.91 8.55
C ILE A 226 -4.80 -27.29 8.72
N LEU A 227 -6.06 -27.42 8.29
CA LEU A 227 -6.74 -28.71 8.16
C LEU A 227 -7.19 -28.88 6.71
N LYS A 228 -6.64 -29.89 6.02
CA LYS A 228 -7.05 -30.26 4.66
C LYS A 228 -7.79 -31.58 4.68
N ASP A 229 -8.91 -31.61 3.98
CA ASP A 229 -9.63 -32.82 3.57
C ASP A 229 -9.63 -32.89 2.03
N LYS A 230 -9.99 -34.03 1.44
CA LYS A 230 -9.87 -34.34 0.00
C LYS A 230 -10.47 -33.29 -0.94
N ALA A 231 -11.40 -32.45 -0.47
CA ALA A 231 -12.02 -31.39 -1.27
C ALA A 231 -11.97 -30.00 -0.61
N LYS A 232 -11.52 -29.88 0.63
CA LYS A 232 -11.68 -28.66 1.43
C LYS A 232 -10.44 -28.32 2.21
N THR A 233 -10.20 -27.02 2.34
CA THR A 233 -9.13 -26.48 3.18
C THR A 233 -9.75 -25.59 4.23
N TYR A 234 -9.35 -25.82 5.47
CA TYR A 234 -9.73 -25.03 6.63
C TYR A 234 -8.48 -24.51 7.33
N ILE A 235 -8.66 -23.41 8.05
CA ILE A 235 -7.70 -22.90 9.02
C ILE A 235 -8.39 -22.79 10.37
N VAL A 236 -7.71 -23.24 11.42
CA VAL A 236 -8.23 -23.27 12.80
C VAL A 236 -7.35 -22.41 13.69
N ILE A 237 -7.94 -21.44 14.38
CA ILE A 237 -7.19 -20.54 15.24
C ILE A 237 -6.67 -21.31 16.46
N SER A 238 -5.36 -21.28 16.69
CA SER A 238 -4.71 -21.98 17.82
C SER A 238 -4.81 -21.21 19.15
N GLY A 239 -5.75 -20.27 19.27
CA GLY A 239 -5.87 -19.31 20.37
C GLY A 239 -7.25 -18.64 20.43
N ARG A 240 -7.36 -17.53 21.18
CA ARG A 240 -8.63 -16.81 21.35
C ARG A 240 -9.03 -16.07 20.07
N THR A 241 -10.34 -15.97 19.81
CA THR A 241 -10.91 -15.42 18.57
C THR A 241 -11.63 -14.08 18.74
N HIS A 242 -11.55 -13.45 19.92
CA HIS A 242 -12.31 -12.24 20.27
C HIS A 242 -12.10 -11.03 19.34
N PHE A 243 -11.09 -11.07 18.45
CA PHE A 243 -10.84 -10.02 17.47
C PHE A 243 -11.49 -10.27 16.11
N LEU A 244 -12.13 -11.42 15.88
CA LEU A 244 -12.84 -11.77 14.65
C LEU A 244 -14.34 -11.86 14.90
N GLN A 245 -15.11 -11.32 13.95
CA GLN A 245 -16.57 -11.40 13.88
C GLN A 245 -16.98 -12.68 13.14
N LEU A 246 -17.69 -13.58 13.82
CA LEU A 246 -18.01 -14.93 13.30
C LEU A 246 -19.00 -14.90 12.13
N GLU A 247 -19.84 -13.86 12.07
CA GLU A 247 -20.85 -13.64 11.05
C GLU A 247 -20.32 -12.99 9.77
N LYS A 248 -19.07 -12.52 9.77
CA LYS A 248 -18.46 -11.85 8.63
C LYS A 248 -17.78 -12.84 7.70
N LYS A 249 -17.71 -12.45 6.43
CA LYS A 249 -16.82 -13.07 5.45
C LYS A 249 -15.48 -12.35 5.48
N TYR A 250 -14.44 -13.08 5.14
CA TYR A 250 -13.08 -12.59 5.13
C TYR A 250 -12.42 -12.90 3.80
N MET A 251 -11.42 -12.10 3.47
CA MET A 251 -10.47 -12.39 2.40
C MET A 251 -9.16 -12.83 3.04
N LEU A 252 -8.68 -14.01 2.65
CA LEU A 252 -7.33 -14.46 2.95
C LEU A 252 -6.44 -14.14 1.76
N TYR A 253 -5.31 -13.52 2.02
CA TYR A 253 -4.30 -13.14 1.04
C TYR A 253 -2.96 -13.76 1.36
N VAL A 254 -2.12 -13.95 0.35
CA VAL A 254 -0.74 -14.37 0.52
C VAL A 254 0.17 -13.36 -0.18
N SER A 255 1.16 -12.82 0.53
CA SER A 255 2.15 -11.91 -0.06
C SER A 255 3.18 -12.68 -0.87
N ASN A 256 4.00 -11.95 -1.63
CA ASN A 256 5.13 -12.52 -2.36
C ASN A 256 6.22 -13.11 -1.44
N LYS A 257 6.19 -12.78 -0.15
CA LYS A 257 7.06 -13.35 0.89
C LYS A 257 6.47 -14.61 1.54
N ASN A 258 5.38 -15.18 1.00
CA ASN A 258 4.61 -16.28 1.60
C ASN A 258 4.04 -15.94 2.99
N GLU A 259 3.71 -14.67 3.24
CA GLU A 259 3.03 -14.27 4.48
C GLU A 259 1.52 -14.18 4.24
N TYR A 260 0.73 -14.72 5.18
CA TYR A 260 -0.71 -14.73 5.08
C TYR A 260 -1.35 -13.53 5.76
N TYR A 261 -2.31 -12.88 5.10
CA TYR A 261 -3.06 -11.75 5.65
C TYR A 261 -4.55 -12.04 5.58
N LEU A 262 -5.28 -11.60 6.59
CA LEU A 262 -6.73 -11.68 6.64
C LEU A 262 -7.31 -10.27 6.67
N ASP A 263 -8.39 -10.04 5.92
CA ASP A 263 -9.17 -8.80 5.99
C ASP A 263 -10.67 -9.10 5.91
N ILE A 264 -11.51 -8.15 6.34
CA ILE A 264 -12.97 -8.27 6.24
C ILE A 264 -13.37 -8.06 4.77
N ASN A 265 -14.17 -8.98 4.23
CA ASN A 265 -14.73 -8.89 2.88
C ASN A 265 -16.05 -8.13 2.85
#